data_AF-A0A970JJF0-F1
#
_entry.id   AF-A0A970JJF0-F1
#
_cell.length_a   1.000
_cell.length_b   1.000
_cell.length_c   1.000
_cell.angle_alpha   90.00
_cell.angle_beta   90.00
_cell.angle_gamma   90.00
#
_symmetry.space_group_name_H-M   'P 1'
#
loop_
_entity.id
_entity.type
_entity.pdbx_description
1 polymer ?
#
loop_
_entity_poly.entity_id
_entity_poly.type
_entity_poly.pdbx_seq_one_letter_code
_entity_poly.pdbx_strand_id
1 'polypeptide(L)'
;MRVFKYTKNNKQGNLRITTLFLSIAAVFLLFVTFFTLSACSHDTGSDKLKVVTTIFPPYDWVRVIAGDDSDIDLSLLIDNGVDLHSYQPTAADIVAIKECDLFIYVGGTSDAWVEDVLADAGDDVTAINLIKALGDNVVKEEIVEGMEDGHDHDEEDGTGHGSDENSGTQGDHDENEYDEHIWLSLKNAKIICDVIADALADIDPDNASTYKANAAAYISELESLDAAYKAAVDEATHKTILVCDRFPLRYLAEDYGLDYYAAFPGCSAETEA
;
A
#
# COMPACT_ATOMS: atom_id res chain seq x y z
N MET A 1 83.44 63.82 29.01
CA MET A 1 82.67 62.87 28.19
C MET A 1 81.83 62.00 29.13
N ARG A 2 80.51 62.21 29.21
CA ARG A 2 79.61 61.41 30.05
C ARG A 2 78.32 61.09 29.32
N VAL A 3 77.89 59.85 29.53
CA VAL A 3 76.85 59.09 28.83
C VAL A 3 75.49 59.31 29.50
N PHE A 4 74.44 59.52 28.70
CA PHE A 4 73.04 59.48 29.14
C PHE A 4 72.46 58.08 28.88
N LYS A 5 71.83 57.47 29.89
CA LYS A 5 71.01 56.25 29.73
C LYS A 5 69.56 56.62 29.45
N TYR A 6 68.99 56.03 28.40
CA TYR A 6 67.62 56.19 27.96
C TYR A 6 66.81 54.95 28.39
N THR A 7 65.84 55.10 29.29
CA THR A 7 64.87 54.06 29.61
C THR A 7 63.57 54.34 28.86
N LYS A 8 63.30 53.57 27.80
CA LYS A 8 62.09 53.67 26.98
C LYS A 8 60.96 52.91 27.69
N ASN A 9 59.90 53.62 28.07
CA ASN A 9 58.78 53.07 28.83
C ASN A 9 57.86 52.25 27.91
N ASN A 10 57.88 50.92 28.03
CA ASN A 10 57.30 49.98 27.06
C ASN A 10 55.80 49.64 27.31
N LYS A 11 55.05 50.56 27.95
CA LYS A 11 53.66 50.28 28.37
C LYS A 11 52.66 50.21 27.21
N GLN A 12 52.86 50.98 26.13
CA GLN A 12 51.95 50.97 24.98
C GLN A 12 52.07 49.72 24.11
N GLY A 13 53.26 49.13 24.00
CA GLY A 13 53.48 47.89 23.25
C GLY A 13 52.75 46.71 23.90
N ASN A 14 52.88 46.58 25.23
CA ASN A 14 52.25 45.50 25.99
C ASN A 14 50.71 45.58 25.92
N LEU A 15 50.12 46.78 25.97
CA LEU A 15 48.67 46.96 25.91
C LEU A 15 48.09 46.55 24.55
N ARG A 16 48.78 46.88 23.45
CA ARG A 16 48.38 46.51 22.08
C ARG A 16 48.51 45.01 21.83
N ILE A 17 49.55 44.38 22.37
CA ILE A 17 49.78 42.94 22.28
C ILE A 17 48.69 42.18 23.06
N THR A 18 48.34 42.62 24.28
CA THR A 18 47.27 41.98 25.07
C THR A 18 45.91 42.10 24.42
N THR A 19 45.56 43.25 23.80
CA THR A 19 44.30 43.39 23.06
C THR A 19 44.23 42.53 21.81
N LEU A 20 45.37 42.32 21.12
CA LEU A 20 45.42 41.46 19.93
C LEU A 20 45.25 39.98 20.33
N PHE A 21 45.87 39.54 21.42
CA PHE A 21 45.69 38.17 21.94
C PHE A 21 44.27 37.91 22.45
N LEU A 22 43.62 38.86 23.14
CA LEU A 22 42.21 38.71 23.54
C LEU A 22 41.26 38.64 22.34
N SER A 23 41.52 39.41 21.29
CA SER A 23 40.70 39.43 20.08
C SER A 23 40.84 38.11 19.29
N ILE A 24 42.06 37.58 19.19
CA ILE A 24 42.31 36.28 18.55
C ILE A 24 41.68 35.15 19.38
N ALA A 25 41.79 35.18 20.71
CA ALA A 25 41.16 34.19 21.58
C ALA A 25 39.62 34.23 21.49
N ALA A 26 39.01 35.42 21.39
CA ALA A 26 37.57 35.56 21.22
C ALA A 26 37.08 35.05 19.85
N VAL A 27 37.83 35.31 18.77
CA VAL A 27 37.50 34.79 17.43
C VAL A 27 37.69 33.26 17.36
N PHE A 28 38.71 32.72 18.03
CA PHE A 28 38.92 31.27 18.11
C PHE A 28 37.82 30.58 18.94
N LEU A 29 37.38 31.19 20.04
CA LEU A 29 36.26 30.70 20.84
C LEU A 29 34.95 30.72 20.02
N LEU A 30 34.72 31.78 19.24
CA LEU A 30 33.54 31.90 18.37
C LEU A 30 33.55 30.87 17.23
N PHE A 31 34.72 30.62 16.63
CA PHE A 31 34.89 29.60 15.59
C PHE A 31 34.74 28.17 16.12
N VAL A 32 35.23 27.88 17.32
CA VAL A 32 35.03 26.57 17.98
C VAL A 32 33.57 26.36 18.33
N THR A 33 32.86 27.38 18.83
CA THR A 33 31.40 27.25 19.07
C THR A 33 30.60 27.07 17.78
N PHE A 34 31.03 27.68 16.67
CA PHE A 34 30.37 27.50 15.36
C PHE A 34 30.64 26.11 14.77
N PHE A 35 31.83 25.53 15.00
CA PHE A 35 32.17 24.17 14.56
C PHE A 35 31.56 23.06 15.44
N THR A 36 31.31 23.31 16.73
CA THR A 36 30.62 22.34 17.61
C THR A 36 29.11 22.25 17.36
N LEU A 37 28.51 23.23 16.69
CA LEU A 37 27.08 23.21 16.32
C LEU A 37 26.81 22.48 14.98
N SER A 38 27.83 22.22 14.16
CA SER A 38 27.70 21.40 12.93
C SER A 38 28.08 19.93 13.13
N ALA A 39 28.53 19.53 14.31
CA ALA A 39 28.94 18.15 14.60
C ALA A 39 27.85 17.28 15.26
N CYS A 40 26.63 17.80 15.35
CA CYS A 40 25.42 17.03 15.65
C CYS A 40 24.37 17.28 14.55
N SER A 41 24.77 17.17 13.29
CA SER A 41 23.85 16.55 12.33
C SER A 41 23.98 15.06 12.62
N HIS A 42 23.19 14.59 13.59
CA HIS A 42 22.77 13.21 13.55
C HIS A 42 22.17 13.04 12.17
N ASP A 43 22.74 12.14 11.37
CA ASP A 43 22.03 11.61 10.22
C ASP A 43 20.84 10.87 10.84
N THR A 44 19.79 11.60 11.16
CA THR A 44 18.45 11.05 11.22
C THR A 44 18.15 10.75 9.75
N GLY A 45 18.71 9.66 9.24
CA GLY A 45 17.96 8.89 8.27
C GLY A 45 16.64 8.65 8.98
N SER A 46 15.64 9.47 8.64
CA SER A 46 14.26 9.12 8.89
C SER A 46 14.12 7.77 8.19
N ASP A 47 14.11 6.68 8.97
CA ASP A 47 13.83 5.37 8.42
C ASP A 47 12.42 5.51 7.84
N LYS A 48 12.38 5.61 6.51
CA LYS A 48 11.13 5.86 5.80
C LYS A 48 10.13 4.78 6.16
N LEU A 49 8.88 5.16 6.37
CA LEU A 49 7.78 4.23 6.53
C LEU A 49 7.67 3.37 5.27
N LYS A 50 7.94 2.08 5.38
CA LYS A 50 7.90 1.15 4.26
C LYS A 50 6.50 0.57 4.13
N VAL A 51 5.87 0.84 3.00
CA VAL A 51 4.55 0.31 2.66
C VAL A 51 4.66 -0.57 1.43
N VAL A 52 4.17 -1.81 1.54
CA VAL A 52 4.14 -2.78 0.44
C VAL A 52 2.70 -3.06 0.09
N THR A 53 2.39 -3.09 -1.21
CA THR A 53 1.06 -3.40 -1.73
C THR A 53 1.14 -4.49 -2.79
N THR A 54 0.15 -5.39 -2.86
CA THR A 54 0.13 -6.42 -3.91
C THR A 54 -0.19 -5.82 -5.28
N ILE A 55 -1.32 -5.09 -5.39
CA ILE A 55 -1.84 -4.56 -6.66
C ILE A 55 -1.92 -3.02 -6.68
N PHE A 56 -2.11 -2.46 -7.88
CA PHE A 56 -2.09 -1.01 -8.11
C PHE A 56 -3.15 -0.19 -7.35
N PRO A 57 -4.42 -0.61 -7.18
CA PRO A 57 -5.42 0.20 -6.47
C PRO A 57 -5.00 0.63 -5.04
N PRO A 58 -4.62 -0.26 -4.10
CA PRO A 58 -4.10 0.14 -2.80
C PRO A 58 -2.78 0.91 -2.88
N TYR A 59 -1.90 0.61 -3.85
CA TYR A 59 -0.71 1.43 -4.10
C TYR A 59 -1.09 2.90 -4.35
N ASP A 60 -2.04 3.13 -5.26
CA ASP A 60 -2.46 4.48 -5.63
C ASP A 60 -3.19 5.18 -4.48
N TRP A 61 -4.02 4.45 -3.73
CA TRP A 61 -4.69 5.00 -2.55
C TRP A 61 -3.70 5.41 -1.47
N VAL A 62 -2.68 4.59 -1.16
CA VAL A 62 -1.61 4.99 -0.24
C VAL A 62 -0.90 6.22 -0.77
N ARG A 63 -0.53 6.26 -2.05
CA ARG A 63 0.15 7.41 -2.67
C ARG A 63 -0.66 8.70 -2.52
N VAL A 64 -1.98 8.65 -2.73
CA VAL A 64 -2.86 9.83 -2.60
C VAL A 64 -3.04 10.24 -1.13
N ILE A 65 -3.22 9.27 -0.23
CA ILE A 65 -3.45 9.52 1.20
C ILE A 65 -2.17 10.06 1.87
N ALA A 66 -1.02 9.47 1.55
CA ALA A 66 0.28 9.94 2.00
C ALA A 66 0.64 11.32 1.43
N GLY A 67 0.25 11.58 0.17
CA GLY A 67 0.61 12.80 -0.53
C GLY A 67 2.09 12.82 -0.95
N ASP A 68 2.68 14.02 -1.04
CA ASP A 68 4.10 14.22 -1.37
C ASP A 68 5.04 13.92 -0.19
N ASP A 69 4.67 13.00 0.69
CA ASP A 69 5.48 12.66 1.86
C ASP A 69 6.77 11.94 1.40
N SER A 70 7.90 12.61 1.58
CA SER A 70 9.21 12.05 1.22
C SER A 70 9.62 10.88 2.12
N ASP A 71 8.90 10.68 3.22
CA ASP A 71 9.23 9.77 4.29
C ASP A 71 8.48 8.43 4.17
N ILE A 72 7.70 8.23 3.10
CA ILE A 72 7.16 6.90 2.74
C ILE A 72 7.99 6.28 1.61
N ASP A 73 8.36 5.01 1.79
CA ASP A 73 8.90 4.13 0.76
C ASP A 73 7.81 3.14 0.32
N LEU A 74 7.15 3.43 -0.80
CA LEU A 74 5.98 2.69 -1.28
C LEU A 74 6.36 1.74 -2.43
N SER A 75 6.10 0.45 -2.23
CA SER A 75 6.40 -0.63 -3.18
C SER A 75 5.14 -1.33 -3.69
N LEU A 76 5.12 -1.66 -4.98
CA LEU A 76 4.09 -2.46 -5.65
C LEU A 76 4.71 -3.80 -6.06
N LEU A 77 4.14 -4.92 -5.61
CA LEU A 77 4.67 -6.26 -5.91
C LEU A 77 4.28 -6.74 -7.31
N ILE A 78 2.98 -6.69 -7.62
CA ILE A 78 2.44 -7.12 -8.91
C ILE A 78 2.50 -5.92 -9.86
N ASP A 79 3.69 -5.69 -10.40
CA ASP A 79 3.94 -4.68 -11.41
C ASP A 79 3.85 -5.25 -12.85
N ASN A 80 3.89 -4.38 -13.86
CA ASN A 80 4.16 -4.74 -15.26
C ASN A 80 3.26 -5.81 -15.92
N GLY A 81 1.98 -5.88 -15.54
CA GLY A 81 0.98 -6.68 -16.27
C GLY A 81 0.99 -8.17 -15.96
N VAL A 82 1.54 -8.56 -14.81
CA VAL A 82 1.34 -9.90 -14.25
C VAL A 82 -0.10 -10.04 -13.78
N ASP A 83 -0.74 -11.17 -14.12
CA ASP A 83 -2.09 -11.50 -13.64
C ASP A 83 -2.04 -11.84 -12.15
N LEU A 84 -2.86 -11.16 -11.35
CA LEU A 84 -2.95 -11.38 -9.91
C LEU A 84 -3.41 -12.81 -9.58
N HIS A 85 -4.26 -13.40 -10.43
CA HIS A 85 -4.86 -14.72 -10.19
C HIS A 85 -3.85 -15.87 -10.31
N SER A 86 -2.69 -15.62 -10.92
CA SER A 86 -1.61 -16.60 -11.06
C SER A 86 -0.30 -16.16 -10.43
N TYR A 87 -0.31 -15.03 -9.70
CA TYR A 87 0.89 -14.47 -9.11
C TYR A 87 1.47 -15.39 -8.04
N GLN A 88 2.80 -15.55 -8.07
CA GLN A 88 3.55 -16.23 -7.04
C GLN A 88 4.66 -15.29 -6.55
N PRO A 89 4.74 -15.03 -5.23
CA PRO A 89 5.73 -14.10 -4.70
C PRO A 89 7.15 -14.63 -4.94
N THR A 90 8.05 -13.75 -5.36
CA THR A 90 9.47 -14.06 -5.40
C THR A 90 10.08 -14.02 -4.01
N ALA A 91 11.29 -14.57 -3.85
CA ALA A 91 12.04 -14.42 -2.60
C ALA A 91 12.30 -12.94 -2.23
N ALA A 92 12.39 -12.05 -3.22
CA ALA A 92 12.58 -10.62 -2.98
C ALA A 92 11.30 -9.99 -2.41
N ASP A 93 10.13 -10.40 -2.92
CA ASP A 93 8.83 -9.92 -2.45
C ASP A 93 8.58 -10.35 -1.00
N ILE A 94 8.92 -11.59 -0.67
CA ILE A 94 8.84 -12.09 0.72
C ILE A 94 9.72 -11.25 1.65
N VAL A 95 10.95 -10.91 1.24
CA VAL A 95 11.82 -10.03 2.04
C VAL A 95 11.23 -8.64 2.18
N ALA A 96 10.70 -8.07 1.10
CA ALA A 96 10.05 -6.75 1.14
C ALA A 96 8.88 -6.73 2.12
N ILE A 97 8.01 -7.75 2.11
CA ILE A 97 6.88 -7.88 3.04
C ILE A 97 7.38 -7.99 4.49
N LYS A 98 8.42 -8.79 4.74
CA LYS A 98 8.96 -8.99 6.10
C LYS A 98 9.65 -7.76 6.69
N GLU A 99 10.16 -6.89 5.83
CA GLU A 99 10.89 -5.68 6.24
C GLU A 99 10.03 -4.42 6.19
N CYS A 100 8.75 -4.52 5.81
CA CYS A 100 7.85 -3.38 5.75
C CYS A 100 7.10 -3.15 7.06
N ASP A 101 6.65 -1.90 7.25
CA ASP A 101 5.85 -1.51 8.40
C ASP A 101 4.35 -1.76 8.16
N LEU A 102 3.93 -1.61 6.90
CA LEU A 102 2.56 -1.83 6.46
C LEU A 102 2.50 -2.65 5.16
N PHE A 103 1.81 -3.79 5.20
CA PHE A 103 1.50 -4.61 4.04
C PHE A 103 0.00 -4.57 3.71
N ILE A 104 -0.36 -4.23 2.48
CA ILE A 104 -1.76 -4.13 2.03
C ILE A 104 -1.99 -5.08 0.86
N TYR A 105 -2.95 -5.98 1.01
CA TYR A 105 -3.24 -7.02 0.01
C TYR A 105 -4.74 -7.27 -0.09
N VAL A 106 -5.20 -7.78 -1.23
CA VAL A 106 -6.63 -7.95 -1.51
C VAL A 106 -7.22 -8.98 -0.57
N GLY A 107 -6.53 -10.11 -0.40
CA GLY A 107 -7.08 -11.31 0.22
C GLY A 107 -7.78 -12.18 -0.82
N GLY A 108 -8.56 -13.16 -0.35
CA GLY A 108 -9.21 -14.13 -1.23
C GLY A 108 -8.28 -15.26 -1.63
N THR A 109 -8.65 -15.96 -2.70
CA THR A 109 -7.95 -17.14 -3.22
C THR A 109 -6.61 -16.77 -3.86
N SER A 110 -6.53 -15.66 -4.59
CA SER A 110 -5.31 -15.19 -5.28
C SER A 110 -4.20 -14.79 -4.32
N ASP A 111 -4.56 -14.29 -3.14
CA ASP A 111 -3.61 -13.92 -2.08
C ASP A 111 -3.47 -15.00 -0.99
N ALA A 112 -3.90 -16.26 -1.23
CA ALA A 112 -3.82 -17.32 -0.23
C ALA A 112 -2.40 -17.57 0.30
N TRP A 113 -1.37 -17.32 -0.52
CA TRP A 113 0.04 -17.42 -0.16
C TRP A 113 0.48 -16.43 0.93
N VAL A 114 -0.27 -15.34 1.14
CA VAL A 114 0.07 -14.30 2.13
C VAL A 114 0.06 -14.86 3.56
N GLU A 115 -0.83 -15.80 3.87
CA GLU A 115 -0.93 -16.36 5.23
C GLU A 115 0.36 -17.05 5.65
N ASP A 116 0.97 -17.83 4.74
CA ASP A 116 2.25 -18.49 4.97
C ASP A 116 3.40 -17.49 5.11
N VAL A 117 3.40 -16.42 4.31
CA VAL A 117 4.43 -15.37 4.38
C VAL A 117 4.37 -14.63 5.72
N LEU A 118 3.16 -14.25 6.17
CA LEU A 118 2.97 -13.54 7.43
C LEU A 118 3.25 -14.42 8.66
N ALA A 119 2.92 -15.72 8.59
CA ALA A 119 3.26 -16.66 9.66
C ALA A 119 4.78 -16.76 9.91
N ASP A 120 5.59 -16.53 8.88
CA ASP A 120 7.06 -16.56 8.94
C ASP A 120 7.68 -15.15 9.11
N ALA A 121 6.88 -14.07 9.05
CA ALA A 121 7.34 -12.68 9.18
C ALA A 121 7.48 -12.21 10.64
N GLY A 122 6.70 -12.77 11.55
CA GLY A 122 6.63 -12.32 12.96
C GLY A 122 5.56 -11.23 13.19
N ASP A 123 5.42 -10.77 14.44
CA ASP A 123 4.36 -9.83 14.86
C ASP A 123 4.63 -8.35 14.52
N ASP A 124 5.76 -8.05 13.87
CA ASP A 124 6.22 -6.67 13.64
C ASP A 124 5.60 -6.01 12.39
N VAL A 125 4.97 -6.78 11.50
CA VAL A 125 4.34 -6.27 10.26
C VAL A 125 2.86 -5.99 10.50
N THR A 126 2.42 -4.75 10.26
CA THR A 126 0.97 -4.46 10.19
C THR A 126 0.44 -4.88 8.83
N ALA A 127 -0.57 -5.76 8.79
CA ALA A 127 -1.13 -6.25 7.53
C ALA A 127 -2.62 -5.91 7.40
N ILE A 128 -3.03 -5.38 6.24
CA ILE A 128 -4.43 -5.10 5.89
C ILE A 128 -4.86 -6.05 4.78
N ASN A 129 -5.82 -6.92 5.11
CA ASN A 129 -6.56 -7.71 4.14
C ASN A 129 -7.82 -6.94 3.73
N LEU A 130 -7.90 -6.50 2.47
CA LEU A 130 -8.97 -5.61 2.00
C LEU A 130 -10.35 -6.27 2.02
N ILE A 131 -10.46 -7.54 1.63
CA ILE A 131 -11.71 -8.31 1.70
C ILE A 131 -12.22 -8.39 3.14
N LYS A 132 -11.35 -8.73 4.10
CA LYS A 132 -11.72 -8.77 5.53
C LYS A 132 -12.11 -7.38 6.05
N ALA A 133 -11.44 -6.32 5.60
CA ALA A 133 -11.73 -4.95 5.99
C ALA A 133 -13.11 -4.46 5.49
N LEU A 134 -13.57 -4.96 4.35
CA LEU A 134 -14.87 -4.62 3.77
C LEU A 134 -16.06 -5.33 4.43
N GLY A 135 -15.84 -6.48 5.07
CA GLY A 135 -16.89 -7.22 5.79
C GLY A 135 -18.08 -7.55 4.90
N ASP A 136 -19.29 -7.14 5.30
CA ASP A 136 -20.54 -7.44 4.58
C ASP A 136 -20.64 -6.79 3.18
N ASN A 137 -19.67 -5.96 2.77
CA ASN A 137 -19.64 -5.35 1.44
C ASN A 137 -18.93 -6.21 0.37
N VAL A 138 -18.43 -7.39 0.72
CA VAL A 138 -17.90 -8.35 -0.26
C VAL A 138 -18.98 -9.30 -0.74
N VAL A 139 -18.93 -9.65 -2.01
CA VAL A 139 -19.86 -10.59 -2.64
C VAL A 139 -19.14 -11.88 -2.99
N LYS A 140 -19.84 -13.01 -2.91
CA LYS A 140 -19.33 -14.31 -3.37
C LYS A 140 -19.20 -14.29 -4.88
N GLU A 141 -18.27 -15.01 -5.47
CA GLU A 141 -18.23 -15.23 -6.92
C GLU A 141 -19.56 -15.84 -7.41
N GLU A 142 -19.99 -15.52 -8.64
CA GLU A 142 -21.19 -16.11 -9.22
C GLU A 142 -21.02 -16.45 -10.70
N ILE A 143 -21.78 -17.45 -11.13
CA ILE A 143 -21.90 -17.85 -12.53
C ILE A 143 -23.26 -17.37 -13.02
N VAL A 144 -23.24 -16.49 -14.03
CA VAL A 144 -24.45 -16.01 -14.71
C VAL A 144 -24.62 -16.62 -16.10
N GLU A 145 -25.77 -16.38 -16.72
CA GLU A 145 -26.05 -16.86 -18.08
C GLU A 145 -24.93 -16.46 -19.06
N GLY A 146 -24.44 -17.45 -19.81
CA GLY A 146 -23.40 -17.25 -20.83
C GLY A 146 -21.97 -17.52 -20.35
N MET A 147 -21.73 -17.62 -19.04
CA MET A 147 -20.43 -18.02 -18.50
C MET A 147 -20.25 -19.54 -18.65
N GLU A 148 -19.07 -19.94 -19.12
CA GLU A 148 -18.61 -21.32 -18.98
C GLU A 148 -18.31 -21.57 -17.51
N ASP A 149 -18.99 -22.58 -16.96
CA ASP A 149 -18.66 -23.12 -15.65
C ASP A 149 -17.36 -23.92 -15.81
N GLY A 150 -16.32 -23.57 -15.04
CA GLY A 150 -15.00 -24.22 -15.10
C GLY A 150 -15.02 -25.67 -14.62
N HIS A 151 -16.19 -26.19 -14.24
CA HIS A 151 -16.41 -27.58 -13.94
C HIS A 151 -16.55 -28.41 -15.22
N ASP A 152 -15.47 -29.10 -15.58
CA ASP A 152 -15.56 -30.34 -16.35
C ASP A 152 -16.57 -31.26 -15.61
N HIS A 153 -17.79 -31.34 -16.12
CA HIS A 153 -18.68 -32.44 -15.80
C HIS A 153 -18.05 -33.70 -16.42
N ASP A 154 -17.16 -34.34 -15.67
CA ASP A 154 -16.91 -35.77 -15.80
C ASP A 154 -18.22 -36.51 -15.47
N GLU A 155 -19.14 -36.54 -16.44
CA GLU A 155 -20.17 -37.57 -16.49
C GLU A 155 -19.49 -38.91 -16.80
N GLU A 156 -18.85 -39.50 -15.79
CA GLU A 156 -18.57 -40.94 -15.81
C GLU A 156 -19.89 -41.70 -15.63
N ASP A 157 -20.43 -42.08 -16.78
CA ASP A 157 -21.37 -43.17 -17.00
C ASP A 157 -21.03 -44.37 -16.09
N GLY A 158 -22.02 -44.83 -15.32
CA GLY A 158 -21.79 -45.57 -14.09
C GLY A 158 -21.22 -46.99 -14.24
N THR A 159 -20.67 -47.53 -13.15
CA THR A 159 -20.93 -48.91 -12.66
C THR A 159 -20.30 -49.18 -11.28
N GLY A 160 -21.13 -49.56 -10.31
CA GLY A 160 -20.90 -50.71 -9.40
C GLY A 160 -19.74 -50.75 -8.39
N HIS A 161 -20.12 -50.63 -7.11
CA HIS A 161 -19.61 -51.35 -5.92
C HIS A 161 -18.14 -51.22 -5.46
N GLY A 162 -17.98 -50.80 -4.19
CA GLY A 162 -16.87 -51.26 -3.33
C GLY A 162 -16.60 -50.34 -2.15
N SER A 163 -17.02 -50.75 -0.95
CA SER A 163 -16.61 -50.13 0.32
C SER A 163 -15.10 -50.24 0.51
N ASP A 164 -14.41 -49.12 0.73
CA ASP A 164 -13.22 -49.06 1.57
C ASP A 164 -13.06 -47.64 2.14
N GLU A 165 -12.90 -47.59 3.45
CA GLU A 165 -12.59 -46.39 4.21
C GLU A 165 -11.13 -45.99 3.97
N ASN A 166 -10.88 -44.67 3.95
CA ASN A 166 -9.58 -43.96 3.93
C ASN A 166 -9.12 -43.38 2.58
N SER A 167 -9.52 -42.13 2.30
CA SER A 167 -8.61 -41.12 1.73
C SER A 167 -9.22 -39.72 1.78
N GLY A 168 -8.44 -38.76 2.28
CA GLY A 168 -8.44 -37.35 1.88
C GLY A 168 -9.76 -36.60 1.90
N THR A 169 -9.90 -35.66 2.83
CA THR A 169 -10.82 -34.53 2.72
C THR A 169 -10.57 -33.81 1.39
N GLN A 170 -11.25 -34.25 0.33
CA GLN A 170 -11.43 -33.48 -0.89
C GLN A 170 -12.28 -32.29 -0.51
N GLY A 171 -11.67 -31.12 -0.62
CA GLY A 171 -12.22 -29.84 -0.19
C GLY A 171 -13.57 -29.60 -0.85
N ASP A 172 -14.48 -29.18 0.00
CA ASP A 172 -15.68 -28.42 -0.31
C ASP A 172 -15.26 -27.13 -1.04
N HIS A 173 -14.98 -27.22 -2.34
CA HIS A 173 -14.42 -26.14 -3.17
C HIS A 173 -15.48 -25.30 -3.88
N ASP A 174 -16.75 -25.32 -3.45
CA ASP A 174 -17.84 -24.76 -4.26
C ASP A 174 -18.85 -23.89 -3.49
N GLU A 175 -18.53 -23.42 -2.27
CA GLU A 175 -19.52 -22.64 -1.50
C GLU A 175 -19.07 -21.28 -0.97
N ASN A 176 -17.79 -20.86 -1.05
CA ASN A 176 -17.32 -19.65 -0.33
C ASN A 176 -16.24 -18.78 -1.01
N GLU A 177 -15.95 -18.93 -2.30
CA GLU A 177 -15.01 -17.99 -2.95
C GLU A 177 -15.66 -16.61 -3.13
N TYR A 178 -14.92 -15.56 -2.76
CA TYR A 178 -15.35 -14.17 -2.89
C TYR A 178 -14.82 -13.57 -4.18
N ASP A 179 -15.61 -12.71 -4.81
CA ASP A 179 -15.12 -11.91 -5.93
C ASP A 179 -14.09 -10.91 -5.39
N GLU A 180 -12.87 -11.01 -5.90
CA GLU A 180 -11.70 -10.26 -5.44
C GLU A 180 -11.62 -8.84 -6.03
N HIS A 181 -12.45 -8.52 -7.03
CA HIS A 181 -12.41 -7.25 -7.78
C HIS A 181 -13.07 -6.08 -7.02
N ILE A 182 -12.93 -6.07 -5.69
CA ILE A 182 -13.55 -5.15 -4.75
C ILE A 182 -13.28 -3.67 -5.06
N TRP A 183 -12.16 -3.35 -5.72
CA TRP A 183 -11.77 -1.99 -6.07
C TRP A 183 -12.62 -1.38 -7.19
N LEU A 184 -13.39 -2.20 -7.91
CA LEU A 184 -14.30 -1.73 -8.95
C LEU A 184 -15.64 -1.23 -8.42
N SER A 185 -15.87 -1.29 -7.09
CA SER A 185 -16.87 -0.47 -6.41
C SER A 185 -16.24 0.81 -5.86
N LEU A 186 -16.75 1.97 -6.27
CA LEU A 186 -16.37 3.26 -5.67
C LEU A 186 -16.84 3.38 -4.21
N LYS A 187 -17.88 2.61 -3.82
CA LYS A 187 -18.34 2.56 -2.43
C LYS A 187 -17.34 1.82 -1.55
N ASN A 188 -16.81 0.70 -2.04
CA ASN A 188 -15.75 -0.05 -1.35
C ASN A 188 -14.44 0.75 -1.30
N ALA A 189 -14.06 1.41 -2.40
CA ALA A 189 -12.84 2.24 -2.45
C ALA A 189 -12.83 3.31 -1.34
N LYS A 190 -13.96 3.96 -1.04
CA LYS A 190 -14.07 4.94 0.05
C LYS A 190 -13.77 4.33 1.42
N ILE A 191 -14.37 3.17 1.71
CA ILE A 191 -14.15 2.44 2.98
C ILE A 191 -12.68 2.07 3.12
N ILE A 192 -12.08 1.55 2.05
CA ILE A 192 -10.67 1.15 2.06
C ILE A 192 -9.76 2.37 2.26
N CYS A 193 -10.05 3.51 1.61
CA CYS A 193 -9.27 4.73 1.82
C CYS A 193 -9.29 5.19 3.28
N ASP A 194 -10.44 5.11 3.96
CA ASP A 194 -10.52 5.43 5.40
C ASP A 194 -9.69 4.46 6.25
N VAL A 195 -9.77 3.16 5.97
CA VAL A 195 -8.99 2.11 6.64
C VAL A 195 -7.49 2.32 6.46
N ILE A 196 -7.04 2.61 5.24
CA ILE A 196 -5.63 2.91 4.94
C ILE A 196 -5.18 4.15 5.71
N ALA A 197 -5.99 5.22 5.74
CA ALA A 197 -5.66 6.42 6.47
C ALA A 197 -5.61 6.22 7.98
N ASP A 198 -6.45 5.34 8.55
CA ASP A 198 -6.36 4.95 9.96
C ASP A 198 -5.05 4.21 10.25
N ALA A 199 -4.72 3.20 9.44
CA ALA A 199 -3.49 2.42 9.63
C ALA A 199 -2.23 3.29 9.50
N LEU A 200 -2.17 4.17 8.50
CA LEU A 200 -1.06 5.12 8.35
C LEU A 200 -0.97 6.08 9.55
N ALA A 201 -2.11 6.56 10.06
CA ALA A 201 -2.14 7.44 11.23
C ALA A 201 -1.73 6.74 12.53
N ASP A 202 -2.01 5.44 12.67
CA ASP A 202 -1.60 4.64 13.83
C ASP A 202 -0.10 4.36 13.81
N ILE A 203 0.48 4.08 12.64
CA ILE A 203 1.91 3.79 12.47
C ILE A 203 2.74 5.08 12.52
N ASP A 204 2.24 6.17 11.92
CA ASP A 204 2.87 7.48 11.90
C ASP A 204 1.93 8.58 12.44
N PRO A 205 1.85 8.70 13.79
CA PRO A 205 0.96 9.66 14.45
C PRO A 205 1.30 11.13 14.18
N ASP A 206 2.55 11.44 13.81
CA ASP A 206 2.99 12.81 13.56
C ASP A 206 2.34 13.37 12.28
N ASN A 207 2.08 12.50 11.29
CA ASN A 207 1.40 12.84 10.04
C ASN A 207 -0.09 12.44 10.00
N ALA A 208 -0.65 11.85 11.06
CA ALA A 208 -2.04 11.39 11.14
C ALA A 208 -3.08 12.39 10.61
N SER A 209 -2.95 13.67 10.97
CA SER A 209 -3.89 14.70 10.51
C SER A 209 -3.83 14.95 9.00
N THR A 210 -2.67 14.78 8.38
CA THR A 210 -2.45 14.89 6.94
C THR A 210 -3.11 13.71 6.23
N TYR A 211 -2.86 12.48 6.67
CA TYR A 211 -3.47 11.27 6.08
C TYR A 211 -4.99 11.36 6.10
N LYS A 212 -5.57 11.76 7.24
CA LYS A 212 -7.02 11.91 7.38
C LYS A 212 -7.61 13.02 6.53
N ALA A 213 -6.91 14.15 6.38
CA ALA A 213 -7.36 15.22 5.51
C ALA A 213 -7.30 14.83 4.02
N ASN A 214 -6.23 14.17 3.59
CA ASN A 214 -6.05 13.71 2.22
C ASN A 214 -7.07 12.62 1.85
N ALA A 215 -7.29 11.65 2.72
CA ALA A 215 -8.32 10.63 2.54
C ALA A 215 -9.72 11.25 2.40
N ALA A 216 -10.09 12.18 3.28
CA ALA A 216 -11.38 12.86 3.18
C ALA A 216 -11.54 13.65 1.88
N ALA A 217 -10.47 14.30 1.39
CA ALA A 217 -10.48 14.99 0.11
C ALA A 217 -10.69 14.02 -1.06
N TYR A 218 -9.94 12.91 -1.09
CA TYR A 218 -10.06 11.90 -2.14
C TYR A 218 -11.41 11.17 -2.11
N ILE A 219 -11.94 10.88 -0.92
CA ILE A 219 -13.29 10.33 -0.75
C ILE A 219 -14.35 11.26 -1.36
N SER A 220 -14.21 12.58 -1.22
CA SER A 220 -15.11 13.54 -1.88
C SER A 220 -15.02 13.49 -3.41
N GLU A 221 -13.82 13.22 -3.97
CA GLU A 221 -13.64 12.97 -5.40
C GLU A 221 -14.31 11.67 -5.83
N LEU A 222 -14.17 10.59 -5.05
CA LEU A 222 -14.86 9.31 -5.29
C LEU A 222 -16.37 9.45 -5.23
N GLU A 223 -16.93 10.24 -4.30
CA GLU A 223 -18.37 10.54 -4.24
C GLU A 223 -18.85 11.32 -5.48
N SER A 224 -18.03 12.26 -5.96
CA SER A 224 -18.34 13.01 -7.18
C SER A 224 -18.29 12.09 -8.41
N LEU A 225 -17.34 11.16 -8.46
CA LEU A 225 -17.22 10.17 -9.53
C LEU A 225 -18.38 9.15 -9.49
N ASP A 226 -18.77 8.68 -8.30
CA ASP A 226 -19.92 7.81 -8.10
C ASP A 226 -21.23 8.44 -8.59
N ALA A 227 -21.45 9.72 -8.28
CA ALA A 227 -22.58 10.48 -8.80
C ALA A 227 -22.53 10.61 -10.33
N ALA A 228 -21.34 10.80 -10.90
CA ALA A 228 -21.16 10.87 -12.36
C ALA A 228 -21.42 9.53 -13.05
N TYR A 229 -20.97 8.41 -12.47
CA TYR A 229 -21.26 7.06 -12.95
C TYR A 229 -22.76 6.79 -12.93
N LYS A 230 -23.43 7.13 -11.83
CA LYS A 230 -24.89 6.98 -11.70
C LYS A 230 -25.64 7.79 -12.75
N ALA A 231 -25.25 9.04 -12.98
CA ALA A 231 -25.86 9.89 -14.00
C ALA A 231 -25.67 9.31 -15.41
N ALA A 232 -24.47 8.84 -15.74
CA ALA A 232 -24.18 8.21 -17.03
C ALA A 232 -25.05 6.96 -17.26
N VAL A 233 -25.21 6.12 -16.23
CA VAL A 233 -26.06 4.91 -16.30
C VAL A 233 -27.55 5.26 -16.39
N ASP A 234 -28.00 6.33 -15.74
CA ASP A 234 -29.40 6.78 -15.83
C ASP A 234 -29.77 7.33 -17.22
N GLU A 235 -28.81 7.95 -17.91
CA GLU A 235 -28.96 8.46 -19.27
C GLU A 235 -28.76 7.38 -20.35
N ALA A 236 -28.20 6.22 -19.99
CA ALA A 236 -27.88 5.17 -20.95
C ALA A 236 -29.13 4.48 -21.52
N THR A 237 -29.16 4.35 -22.86
CA THR A 237 -30.20 3.59 -23.58
C THR A 237 -30.08 2.08 -23.33
N HIS A 238 -28.84 1.60 -23.11
CA HIS A 238 -28.52 0.20 -22.86
C HIS A 238 -27.81 0.10 -21.52
N LYS A 239 -28.24 -0.84 -20.69
CA LYS A 239 -27.72 -1.06 -19.33
C LYS A 239 -27.11 -2.45 -19.19
N THR A 240 -26.57 -2.98 -20.29
CA THR A 240 -26.02 -4.33 -20.37
C THR A 240 -24.55 -4.27 -20.76
N ILE A 241 -23.70 -4.94 -19.98
CA ILE A 241 -22.30 -5.16 -20.28
C ILE A 241 -22.15 -6.56 -20.90
N LEU A 242 -21.43 -6.67 -22.01
CA LEU A 242 -21.07 -7.95 -22.61
C LEU A 242 -19.55 -8.03 -22.68
N VAL A 243 -18.97 -9.03 -21.99
CA VAL A 243 -17.53 -9.29 -21.97
C VAL A 243 -17.28 -10.66 -22.59
N CYS A 244 -16.44 -10.75 -23.62
CA CYS A 244 -16.13 -12.05 -24.23
C CYS A 244 -14.94 -12.74 -23.55
N ASP A 245 -14.78 -12.50 -22.26
CA ASP A 245 -13.66 -12.90 -21.39
C ASP A 245 -14.19 -13.01 -19.94
N ARG A 246 -13.29 -13.12 -18.95
CA ARG A 246 -13.59 -13.03 -17.51
C ARG A 246 -14.35 -11.75 -17.17
N PHE A 247 -15.17 -11.79 -16.13
CA PHE A 247 -15.98 -10.65 -15.69
C PHE A 247 -15.49 -10.01 -14.38
N PRO A 248 -14.46 -9.14 -14.39
CA PRO A 248 -14.00 -8.46 -13.19
C PRO A 248 -14.94 -7.34 -12.73
N LEU A 249 -16.01 -7.04 -13.47
CA LEU A 249 -16.79 -5.81 -13.32
C LEU A 249 -18.04 -5.96 -12.44
N ARG A 250 -18.15 -7.05 -11.67
CA ARG A 250 -19.36 -7.37 -10.89
C ARG A 250 -19.76 -6.27 -9.91
N TYR A 251 -18.82 -5.83 -9.06
CA TYR A 251 -19.07 -4.77 -8.09
C TYR A 251 -19.60 -3.50 -8.76
N LEU A 252 -19.04 -3.12 -9.92
CA LEU A 252 -19.51 -2.01 -10.72
C LEU A 252 -20.93 -2.27 -11.26
N ALA A 253 -21.19 -3.46 -11.78
CA ALA A 253 -22.49 -3.82 -12.33
C ALA A 253 -23.59 -3.76 -11.26
N GLU A 254 -23.35 -4.34 -10.08
CA GLU A 254 -24.28 -4.32 -8.95
C GLU A 254 -24.49 -2.88 -8.41
N ASP A 255 -23.42 -2.10 -8.28
CA ASP A 255 -23.50 -0.74 -7.73
C ASP A 255 -24.44 0.19 -8.51
N TYR A 256 -24.54 -0.03 -9.83
CA TYR A 256 -25.32 0.81 -10.74
C TYR A 256 -26.50 0.09 -11.39
N GLY A 257 -26.76 -1.17 -11.05
CA GLY A 257 -27.88 -1.96 -11.57
C GLY A 257 -27.76 -2.22 -13.08
N LEU A 258 -26.58 -2.62 -13.53
CA LEU A 258 -26.31 -3.04 -14.90
C LEU A 258 -26.48 -4.55 -15.03
N ASP A 259 -27.17 -4.98 -16.08
CA ASP A 259 -27.16 -6.39 -16.49
C ASP A 259 -25.80 -6.72 -17.09
N TYR A 260 -25.38 -7.98 -17.00
CA TYR A 260 -24.13 -8.39 -17.62
C TYR A 260 -24.13 -9.84 -18.09
N TYR A 261 -23.28 -10.09 -19.08
CA TYR A 261 -22.99 -11.40 -19.65
C TYR A 261 -21.48 -11.50 -19.87
N ALA A 262 -20.91 -12.65 -19.55
CA ALA A 262 -19.49 -12.89 -19.75
C ALA A 262 -19.22 -14.31 -20.25
N ALA A 263 -18.04 -14.53 -20.84
CA ALA A 263 -17.62 -15.86 -21.27
C ALA A 263 -17.16 -16.72 -20.09
N PHE A 264 -16.55 -16.10 -19.06
CA PHE A 264 -16.03 -16.80 -17.89
C PHE A 264 -16.34 -16.00 -16.61
N PRO A 265 -16.41 -16.67 -15.45
CA PRO A 265 -16.45 -15.98 -14.16
C PRO A 265 -15.19 -15.10 -13.97
N GLY A 266 -15.31 -14.07 -13.13
CA GLY A 266 -14.28 -13.05 -12.92
C GLY A 266 -12.95 -13.62 -12.47
N CYS A 267 -12.99 -14.56 -11.53
CA CYS A 267 -11.80 -15.17 -10.92
C CYS A 267 -11.32 -16.45 -11.63
N SER A 268 -11.84 -16.80 -12.83
CA SER A 268 -11.39 -17.98 -13.58
C SER A 268 -9.90 -17.88 -13.93
N ALA A 269 -9.13 -18.97 -13.87
CA ALA A 269 -7.73 -19.00 -14.32
C ALA A 269 -7.56 -19.48 -15.78
N GLU A 270 -8.63 -19.96 -16.42
CA GLU A 270 -8.58 -20.81 -17.63
C GLU A 270 -8.45 -20.04 -18.97
N THR A 271 -8.21 -18.74 -18.95
CA THR A 271 -8.13 -17.96 -20.20
C THR A 271 -6.69 -17.89 -20.74
N GLU A 272 -6.20 -19.02 -21.27
CA GLU A 272 -5.08 -19.01 -22.22
C GLU A 272 -5.66 -18.66 -23.61
N ALA A 273 -5.40 -17.44 -24.08
CA ALA A 273 -5.61 -17.04 -25.49
C ALA A 273 -4.28 -16.96 -26.24
#